data_AF-L0FW80-F1
#
_entry.id   AF-L0FW80-F1
#
_cell.length_a   1.000
_cell.length_b   1.000
_cell.length_c   1.000
_cell.angle_alpha   90.00
_cell.angle_beta   90.00
_cell.angle_gamma   90.00
#
_symmetry.space_group_name_H-M   'P 1'
#
loop_
_entity.id
_entity.type
_entity.pdbx_description
1 polymer ?
#
loop_
_entity_poly.entity_id
_entity_poly.type
_entity_poly.pdbx_seq_one_letter_code
_entity_poly.pdbx_strand_id
1 'polypeptide(L)' 'MKNGLIEEIIISNVQGRSPIKGQDLQNLKKFVVKYGDEIVTKWVDYFVYQRKVGFEKITTKLK' A
#
# COMPACT_ATOMS: atom_id res chain seq x y z
N MET A 1 2.23 -9.64 -9.92
CA MET A 1 2.71 -8.44 -10.62
C MET A 1 3.05 -8.87 -12.03
N LYS A 2 2.41 -8.26 -13.02
CA LYS A 2 2.67 -8.56 -14.43
C LYS A 2 2.95 -7.25 -15.13
N ASN A 3 4.08 -7.20 -15.82
CA ASN A 3 4.58 -6.01 -16.52
C ASN A 3 4.73 -4.77 -15.60
N GLY A 4 5.05 -4.96 -14.32
CA GLY A 4 5.23 -3.87 -13.37
C GLY A 4 3.94 -3.29 -12.77
N LEU A 5 2.78 -3.90 -13.05
CA LEU A 5 1.49 -3.49 -12.50
C LEU A 5 1.05 -4.41 -11.35
N ILE A 6 0.36 -3.84 -10.37
CA ILE A 6 -0.32 -4.59 -9.31
C ILE A 6 -1.50 -5.33 -9.95
N GLU A 7 -1.48 -6.66 -9.89
CA GLU A 7 -2.56 -7.49 -10.42
C GLU A 7 -3.65 -7.77 -9.38
N GLU A 8 -3.26 -7.90 -8.11
CA GLU A 8 -4.18 -8.24 -7.03
C GLU A 8 -3.67 -7.69 -5.69
N ILE A 9 -4.62 -7.32 -4.82
CA ILE A 9 -4.37 -6.96 -3.43
C ILE A 9 -5.03 -8.03 -2.55
N ILE A 10 -4.20 -8.86 -1.91
CA ILE A 10 -4.66 -9.91 -1.00
C ILE A 10 -4.54 -9.41 0.44
N ILE A 11 -5.64 -9.47 1.19
CA ILE A 11 -5.64 -9.21 2.64
C ILE A 11 -6.05 -10.48 3.34
N SER A 12 -5.14 -11.02 4.15
CA SER A 12 -5.33 -12.25 4.91
C SER A 12 -5.04 -12.02 6.39
N ASN A 13 -5.68 -12.82 7.23
CA ASN A 13 -5.33 -12.89 8.64
C ASN A 13 -4.09 -13.78 8.78
N VAL A 14 -3.08 -13.29 9.51
CA VAL A 14 -1.87 -14.05 9.80
C VAL A 14 -1.83 -14.44 11.28
N GLN A 15 -1.33 -15.63 11.57
CA GLN A 15 -1.24 -16.15 12.93
C GLN A 15 -0.31 -15.26 13.78
N GLY A 16 -0.68 -15.06 15.05
CA GLY A 16 0.12 -14.27 15.99
C GLY A 16 -0.02 -12.75 15.83
N ARG A 17 -0.92 -12.26 14.97
CA ARG A 17 -1.23 -10.82 14.87
C ARG A 17 -2.71 -10.56 15.06
N SER A 18 -3.04 -9.51 15.80
CA SER A 18 -4.41 -9.03 15.91
C SER A 18 -4.88 -8.50 14.55
N PRO A 19 -5.98 -9.03 14.00
CA PRO A 19 -6.46 -8.62 12.70
C PRO A 19 -7.05 -7.20 12.75
N ILE A 20 -6.91 -6.47 11.65
CA ILE A 20 -7.59 -5.20 11.45
C ILE A 20 -9.06 -5.51 11.17
N LYS A 21 -9.96 -4.92 11.97
CA LYS A 21 -11.40 -5.21 11.93
C LYS A 21 -12.21 -3.98 11.58
N GLY A 22 -13.45 -4.20 11.15
CA GLY A 22 -14.44 -3.15 10.96
C GLY A 22 -14.02 -2.07 9.96
N GLN A 23 -14.21 -0.81 10.34
CA GLN A 23 -13.97 0.35 9.47
C GLN A 23 -12.50 0.50 9.07
N ASP A 24 -11.57 0.11 9.94
CA ASP A 24 -10.13 0.23 9.66
C ASP A 24 -9.70 -0.68 8.51
N LEU A 25 -10.32 -1.87 8.40
CA LEU A 25 -10.04 -2.79 7.30
C LEU A 25 -10.53 -2.20 5.96
N GLN A 26 -11.69 -1.55 5.97
CA GLN A 26 -12.20 -0.88 4.78
C GLN A 26 -11.33 0.32 4.39
N ASN A 27 -10.88 1.10 5.38
CA ASN A 27 -10.00 2.23 5.16
C ASN A 27 -8.65 1.79 4.58
N LEU A 28 -8.08 0.69 5.11
CA LEU A 28 -6.87 0.09 4.56
C LEU A 28 -7.07 -0.36 3.11
N LYS A 29 -8.18 -1.06 2.81
CA LYS A 29 -8.50 -1.48 1.44
C LYS A 29 -8.54 -0.28 0.48
N LYS A 30 -9.28 0.77 0.82
CA LYS A 30 -9.37 1.99 0.00
C LYS A 30 -8.02 2.65 -0.18
N PHE A 31 -7.21 2.68 0.88
CA PHE A 31 -5.87 3.24 0.84
C PHE A 31 -4.96 2.49 -0.14
N VAL A 32 -4.87 1.15 -0.01
CA VAL A 32 -4.00 0.33 -0.86
C VAL A 32 -4.48 0.33 -2.31
N VAL A 33 -5.79 0.33 -2.56
CA VAL A 33 -6.34 0.46 -3.92
C VAL A 33 -5.96 1.79 -4.55
N LYS A 34 -5.98 2.89 -3.80
CA LYS A 34 -5.68 4.22 -4.33
C LYS A 34 -4.19 4.48 -4.52
N TYR A 35 -3.37 4.06 -3.56
CA TYR A 35 -1.93 4.40 -3.50
C TYR A 35 -1.00 3.23 -3.81
N GLY A 36 -1.53 2.04 -4.08
CA GLY A 36 -0.74 0.81 -4.24
C GLY A 36 0.41 0.97 -5.24
N ASP A 37 0.11 1.48 -6.43
CA ASP A 37 1.11 1.65 -7.49
C ASP A 37 2.23 2.63 -7.08
N GLU A 38 1.84 3.71 -6.39
CA GLU A 38 2.77 4.74 -5.93
C GLU A 38 3.64 4.23 -4.78
N ILE A 39 3.08 3.42 -3.88
CA ILE A 39 3.82 2.72 -2.82
C ILE A 39 4.84 1.78 -3.44
N VAL A 40 4.44 0.94 -4.40
CA VAL A 40 5.35 0.01 -5.07
C VAL A 40 6.46 0.76 -5.80
N THR A 41 6.13 1.85 -6.51
CA THR A 41 7.12 2.68 -7.19
C THR A 41 8.15 3.24 -6.21
N LYS A 42 7.71 3.81 -5.08
CA LYS A 42 8.59 4.32 -4.02
C LYS A 42 9.47 3.21 -3.42
N TRP A 43 8.92 2.01 -3.23
CA TRP A 43 9.69 0.85 -2.77
C TRP A 43 10.79 0.44 -3.76
N VAL A 44 10.46 0.38 -5.05
CA VAL A 44 11.43 0.06 -6.10
C VAL A 44 12.52 1.13 -6.18
N ASP A 45 12.13 2.41 -6.19
CA ASP A 45 13.07 3.53 -6.22
C ASP A 45 14.04 3.50 -5.02
N TYR A 46 13.53 3.20 -3.81
CA TYR A 46 14.36 3.15 -2.61
C TYR A 46 15.24 1.90 -2.53
N PHE A 47 14.63 0.71 -2.60
CA PHE A 47 15.35 -0.54 -2.31
C PHE A 47 16.14 -1.08 -3.50
N VAL A 48 15.67 -0.85 -4.73
CA VAL A 48 16.32 -1.38 -5.94
C VAL A 48 17.27 -0.35 -6.52
N TYR A 49 16.78 0.86 -6.76
CA TYR A 49 17.56 1.91 -7.42
C TYR A 49 18.36 2.81 -6.46
N GLN A 50 18.22 2.63 -5.14
CA GLN A 50 18.89 3.43 -4.10
C GLN A 50 18.68 4.94 -4.27
N ARG A 51 17.52 5.33 -4.81
CA ARG A 51 17.14 6.73 -5.00
C ARG A 51 16.60 7.30 -3.70
N LYS A 52 16.81 8.60 -3.51
CA LYS A 52 16.18 9.33 -2.41
C LYS A 52 14.68 9.43 -2.66
N VAL A 53 13.88 8.86 -1.77
CA VAL A 53 12.42 8.99 -1.77
C VAL A 53 12.02 10.05 -0.76
N GLY A 54 11.28 11.06 -1.21
CA GLY A 54 10.77 12.12 -0.36
C GLY A 54 9.60 11.65 0.51
N PHE A 55 9.46 12.25 1.68
CA PHE A 55 8.26 12.06 2.50
C PHE A 55 7.07 12.79 1.88
N GLU A 56 5.92 12.13 1.87
CA GLU A 56 4.66 12.71 1.40
C GLU A 56 3.61 12.62 2.50
N LYS A 57 2.94 13.74 2.77
CA LYS A 57 1.86 13.81 3.76
C LYS A 57 0.51 13.79 3.05
N ILE A 58 -0.28 12.75 3.31
CA ILE A 58 -1.64 12.64 2.79
C ILE A 58 -2.59 13.34 3.76
N THR A 59 -3.18 14.46 3.34
CA THR A 59 -4.14 15.24 4.14
C THR A 59 -5.58 15.12 3.66
N THR A 60 -5.78 14.50 2.50
CA THR A 60 -7.09 14.43 1.84
C THR A 60 -7.84 13.17 2.23
N LYS A 61 -9.12 13.32 2.61
CA LYS A 61 -10.00 12.18 2.89
C LYS A 61 -10.19 11.33 1.63
N LEU A 62 -10.01 10.03 1.78
CA LEU A 62 -10.27 9.06 0.71
C LEU A 62 -11.78 8.85 0.58
N LYS A 63 -12.30 9.03 -0.63
CA LYS A 63 -13.70 8.73 -0.96
C LYS A 63 -13.86 7.20 -1.07
#